data_AF-A0A2U1KRH9-F1
#
_entry.id   AF-A0A2U1KRH9-F1
#
_cell.length_a   1.000
_cell.length_b   1.000
_cell.length_c   1.000
_cell.angle_alpha   90.00
_cell.angle_beta   90.00
_cell.angle_gamma   90.00
#
_symmetry.space_group_name_H-M   'P 1'
#
loop_
_entity.id
_entity.type
_entity.pdbx_description
1 polymer ?
#
loop_
_entity_poly.entity_id
_entity_poly.type
_entity_poly.pdbx_seq_one_letter_code
_entity_poly.pdbx_strand_id
1 'polypeptide(L)'
;MAGDIIMDNNYTLRDLQAIAKQRKIKGYTKYRKLELAKLLGIIVIEGKGKRTRGETQIPPKILPLPEVTRTSTSKSKKQDGMKQTTRNWLDLPSDLMANILSRVGVIEILWNVKVVCTKWHEVCKDPYVWRVIYIDRGFYENYRPYTWPSCLPISARSSKATVEICKQAVDRSQGELVDITLVQFIDDGILQYIADRSSKLRRLEIALSDIRGLATAFKKLPLLEELSLYQGTLLQEDIE
;
A
#
# COMPACT_ATOMS: atom_id res chain seq x y z
N MET A 1 -7.74 -23.17 2.21
CA MET A 1 -8.30 -22.46 3.38
C MET A 1 -8.29 -20.98 3.05
N ALA A 2 -9.46 -20.36 2.93
CA ALA A 2 -9.57 -18.93 2.69
C ALA A 2 -9.01 -18.21 3.92
N GLY A 3 -7.95 -17.42 3.75
CA GLY A 3 -7.37 -16.66 4.85
C GLY A 3 -8.35 -15.59 5.29
N ASP A 4 -8.88 -15.72 6.50
CA ASP A 4 -9.70 -14.69 7.13
C ASP A 4 -8.88 -13.40 7.25
N ILE A 5 -9.34 -12.35 6.56
CA ILE A 5 -8.71 -11.03 6.61
C ILE A 5 -9.14 -10.38 7.93
N ILE A 6 -8.23 -10.34 8.89
CA ILE A 6 -8.40 -9.55 10.13
C ILE A 6 -8.11 -8.08 9.77
N MET A 7 -9.17 -7.28 9.59
CA MET A 7 -9.11 -5.83 9.34
C MET A 7 -9.82 -5.10 10.48
N ASP A 8 -9.09 -4.24 11.20
CA ASP A 8 -9.59 -3.52 12.37
C ASP A 8 -10.70 -2.49 12.04
N ASN A 9 -11.49 -2.17 13.06
CA ASN A 9 -12.84 -1.60 13.07
C ASN A 9 -13.12 -0.20 12.44
N ASN A 10 -12.23 0.32 11.60
CA ASN A 10 -12.14 1.75 11.33
C ASN A 10 -12.63 2.25 9.96
N TYR A 11 -13.23 1.42 9.11
CA TYR A 11 -13.91 1.93 7.91
C TYR A 11 -15.06 2.88 8.30
N THR A 12 -15.07 4.11 7.78
CA THR A 12 -16.25 4.97 7.91
C THR A 12 -17.36 4.46 7.00
N LEU A 13 -18.61 4.88 7.25
CA LEU A 13 -19.73 4.54 6.37
C LEU A 13 -19.47 5.00 4.93
N ARG A 14 -18.77 6.14 4.74
CA ARG A 14 -18.43 6.66 3.42
C ARG A 14 -17.43 5.76 2.70
N ASP A 15 -16.45 5.21 3.41
CA ASP A 15 -15.46 4.29 2.83
C ASP A 15 -16.15 3.01 2.33
N LEU A 16 -17.02 2.44 3.16
CA LEU A 16 -17.80 1.25 2.78
C LEU A 16 -18.73 1.53 1.60
N GLN A 17 -19.33 2.72 1.55
CA GLN A 17 -20.17 3.16 0.43
C GLN A 17 -19.37 3.36 -0.85
N ALA A 18 -18.15 3.88 -0.78
CA ALA A 18 -17.26 4.02 -1.95
C ALA A 18 -16.87 2.64 -2.51
N ILE A 19 -16.49 1.70 -1.64
CA ILE A 19 -16.17 0.32 -2.02
C ILE A 19 -17.40 -0.36 -2.64
N ALA A 20 -18.58 -0.20 -2.04
CA ALA A 20 -19.81 -0.80 -2.54
C ALA A 20 -20.26 -0.20 -3.89
N LYS A 21 -20.04 1.11 -4.10
CA LYS A 21 -20.23 1.77 -5.39
C LYS A 21 -19.31 1.19 -6.46
N GLN A 22 -18.03 0.99 -6.14
CA GLN A 22 -17.06 0.40 -7.06
C GLN A 22 -17.42 -1.06 -7.42
N ARG A 23 -17.92 -1.83 -6.45
CA ARG A 23 -18.41 -3.20 -6.63
C ARG A 23 -19.82 -3.28 -7.26
N LYS A 24 -20.43 -2.15 -7.63
CA LYS A 24 -21.77 -2.06 -8.24
C LYS A 24 -22.87 -2.75 -7.40
N ILE A 25 -22.75 -2.73 -6.08
CA ILE A 25 -23.76 -3.29 -5.16
C ILE A 25 -25.01 -2.41 -5.22
N LYS A 26 -26.16 -2.97 -5.58
CA LYS A 26 -27.42 -2.19 -5.66
C LYS A 26 -27.92 -1.83 -4.26
N GLY A 27 -28.40 -0.59 -4.10
CA GLY A 27 -28.97 -0.13 -2.84
C GLY A 27 -27.97 0.09 -1.71
N TYR A 28 -26.66 0.12 -2.02
CA TYR A 28 -25.59 0.20 -1.02
C TYR A 28 -25.71 1.38 -0.03
N THR A 29 -26.37 2.47 -0.44
CA THR A 29 -26.60 3.66 0.38
C THR A 29 -27.60 3.45 1.52
N LYS A 30 -28.41 2.38 1.45
CA LYS A 30 -29.44 2.06 2.46
C LYS A 30 -28.89 1.25 3.65
N TYR A 31 -27.72 0.62 3.50
CA TYR A 31 -27.15 -0.24 4.54
C TYR A 31 -26.40 0.58 5.60
N ARG A 32 -26.53 0.17 6.86
CA ARG A 32 -25.74 0.71 7.97
C ARG A 32 -24.30 0.19 7.89
N LYS A 33 -23.36 0.86 8.57
CA LYS A 33 -21.92 0.54 8.54
C LYS A 33 -21.64 -0.96 8.73
N LEU A 34 -22.21 -1.58 9.78
CA LEU A 34 -22.03 -3.01 10.08
C LEU A 34 -22.60 -3.94 9.00
N GLU A 35 -23.77 -3.60 8.45
CA GLU A 35 -24.43 -4.40 7.41
C GLU A 35 -23.64 -4.34 6.10
N LEU A 36 -23.20 -3.14 5.74
CA LEU A 36 -22.38 -2.93 4.55
C LEU A 36 -21.00 -3.57 4.69
N ALA A 37 -20.40 -3.52 5.89
CA ALA A 37 -19.15 -4.22 6.19
C ALA A 37 -19.31 -5.74 6.05
N LYS A 38 -20.34 -6.34 6.64
CA LYS A 38 -20.65 -7.77 6.49
C LYS A 38 -20.86 -8.17 5.02
N LEU A 39 -21.64 -7.37 4.28
CA LEU A 39 -21.92 -7.60 2.86
C LEU A 39 -20.64 -7.51 1.99
N LEU A 40 -19.66 -6.73 2.43
CA LEU A 40 -18.35 -6.61 1.79
C LEU A 40 -17.32 -7.67 2.24
N GLY A 41 -17.67 -8.54 3.19
CA GLY A 41 -16.76 -9.55 3.77
C GLY A 41 -15.79 -9.00 4.81
N ILE A 42 -16.15 -7.92 5.50
CA ILE A 42 -15.31 -7.23 6.49
C ILE A 42 -15.79 -7.61 7.90
N ILE A 43 -14.90 -8.21 8.71
CA ILE A 43 -15.17 -8.55 10.12
C ILE A 43 -15.06 -7.28 10.98
N VAL A 44 -16.08 -6.98 11.80
CA VAL A 44 -16.16 -5.78 12.64
C VAL A 44 -16.05 -6.22 14.11
N ILE A 45 -14.92 -5.96 14.79
CA ILE A 45 -14.68 -6.30 16.21
C ILE A 45 -15.09 -5.13 17.10
N GLU A 46 -16.24 -5.20 17.80
CA GLU A 46 -16.70 -4.15 18.72
C GLU A 46 -15.73 -3.93 19.90
N GLY A 47 -14.75 -3.05 19.72
CA GLY A 47 -13.97 -2.48 20.81
C GLY A 47 -14.81 -1.49 21.62
N LYS A 48 -15.13 -1.84 22.88
CA LYS A 48 -15.69 -0.93 23.88
C LYS A 48 -14.69 0.20 24.19
N GLY A 49 -14.80 1.33 23.50
CA GLY A 49 -14.07 2.56 23.79
C GLY A 49 -15.04 3.70 24.04
N LYS A 50 -15.17 4.13 25.30
CA LYS A 50 -16.00 5.25 25.76
C LYS A 50 -15.70 6.52 24.93
N ARG A 51 -16.76 7.12 24.36
CA ARG A 51 -16.73 8.50 23.87
C ARG A 51 -16.64 9.44 25.08
N THR A 52 -15.54 10.17 25.23
CA THR A 52 -15.56 11.44 25.95
C THR A 52 -15.93 12.55 24.97
N ARG A 53 -16.91 13.33 25.42
CA ARG A 53 -17.56 14.45 24.71
C ARG A 53 -16.89 15.73 25.22
N GLY A 54 -16.38 16.56 24.32
CA GLY A 54 -15.96 17.92 24.66
C GLY A 54 -14.77 18.39 23.85
N GLU A 55 -15.03 19.14 22.78
CA GLU A 55 -14.63 20.55 22.64
C GLU A 55 -14.99 21.03 21.22
N THR A 56 -15.85 22.03 21.19
CA THR A 56 -16.39 22.64 19.98
C THR A 56 -15.31 23.52 19.35
N GLN A 57 -14.57 23.00 18.38
CA GLN A 57 -13.76 23.86 17.51
C GLN A 57 -14.61 24.35 16.34
N ILE A 58 -14.81 25.66 16.33
CA ILE A 58 -15.51 26.43 15.29
C ILE A 58 -14.75 26.24 13.96
N PRO A 59 -15.38 25.81 12.86
CA PRO A 59 -14.71 25.73 11.57
C PRO A 59 -14.37 27.14 11.06
N PRO A 60 -13.18 27.36 10.48
CA PRO A 60 -12.82 28.66 9.92
C PRO A 60 -13.75 29.05 8.77
N LYS A 61 -14.18 30.32 8.78
CA LYS A 61 -14.99 30.97 7.74
C LYS A 61 -14.30 30.83 6.39
N ILE A 62 -14.94 30.14 5.45
CA ILE A 62 -14.57 30.12 4.04
C ILE A 62 -14.94 31.50 3.46
N LEU A 63 -13.94 32.25 3.02
CA LEU A 63 -14.16 33.44 2.19
C LEU A 63 -14.68 32.99 0.80
N PRO A 64 -15.72 33.62 0.23
CA PRO A 64 -16.22 33.26 -1.08
C PRO A 64 -15.19 33.58 -2.17
N LEU A 65 -14.91 32.61 -3.03
CA LEU A 65 -14.22 32.81 -4.31
C LEU A 65 -15.16 33.57 -5.27
N PRO A 66 -14.64 34.49 -6.10
CA PRO A 66 -15.46 35.36 -6.94
C PRO A 66 -16.21 34.57 -8.03
N GLU A 67 -17.48 34.94 -8.21
CA GLU A 67 -18.37 34.45 -9.25
C GLU A 67 -17.82 34.77 -10.65
N VAL A 68 -17.52 33.73 -11.42
CA VAL A 68 -17.35 33.88 -12.87
C VAL A 68 -18.72 33.65 -13.52
N THR A 69 -19.37 34.76 -13.87
CA THR A 69 -20.65 34.80 -14.57
C THR A 69 -20.50 34.19 -15.97
N ARG A 70 -21.39 33.24 -16.29
CA ARG A 70 -21.61 32.71 -17.64
C ARG A 70 -22.26 33.76 -18.53
N THR A 71 -21.83 33.82 -19.78
CA THR A 71 -22.62 33.81 -21.04
C THR A 71 -21.58 33.90 -22.17
N SER A 72 -21.63 33.13 -23.25
CA SER A 72 -22.69 33.13 -24.25
C SER A 72 -22.58 31.95 -25.24
N THR A 73 -23.75 31.53 -25.68
CA THR A 73 -24.14 30.74 -26.87
C THR A 73 -23.21 30.84 -28.09
N SER A 74 -22.85 29.69 -28.70
CA SER A 74 -23.35 29.32 -30.05
C SER A 74 -22.77 28.01 -30.62
N LYS A 75 -23.69 27.25 -31.25
CA LYS A 75 -23.56 26.31 -32.38
C LYS A 75 -22.84 24.97 -32.16
N SER A 76 -23.68 23.95 -32.01
CA SER A 76 -23.39 22.52 -32.19
C SER A 76 -22.74 22.25 -33.55
N LYS A 77 -21.42 22.01 -33.56
CA LYS A 77 -20.78 21.21 -34.59
C LYS A 77 -20.93 19.74 -34.18
N LYS A 78 -21.53 18.94 -35.06
CA LYS A 78 -21.52 17.47 -34.97
C LYS A 78 -20.06 17.04 -34.86
N GLN A 79 -19.64 16.64 -33.66
CA GLN A 79 -18.39 15.93 -33.49
C GLN A 79 -18.64 14.52 -34.02
N ASP A 80 -18.02 14.25 -35.16
CA ASP A 80 -17.78 12.92 -35.66
C ASP A 80 -17.26 12.05 -34.51
N GLY A 81 -17.97 10.94 -34.27
CA GLY A 81 -17.75 10.09 -33.13
C GLY A 81 -16.42 9.36 -33.30
N MET A 82 -15.32 10.00 -32.90
CA MET A 82 -14.09 9.30 -32.60
C MET A 82 -14.42 8.33 -31.47
N LYS A 83 -14.77 7.08 -31.85
CA LYS A 83 -14.90 5.97 -30.93
C LYS A 83 -13.56 5.91 -30.20
N GLN A 84 -13.51 6.47 -28.99
CA GLN A 84 -12.44 6.16 -28.06
C GLN A 84 -12.51 4.65 -27.91
N THR A 85 -11.60 3.94 -28.57
CA THR A 85 -11.35 2.54 -28.28
C THR A 85 -10.91 2.52 -26.83
N THR A 86 -11.85 2.26 -25.92
CA THR A 86 -11.56 2.12 -24.50
C THR A 86 -10.62 0.94 -24.39
N ARG A 87 -9.31 1.20 -24.26
CA ARG A 87 -8.31 0.16 -24.01
C ARG A 87 -8.66 -0.49 -22.68
N ASN A 88 -9.07 -1.74 -22.74
CA ASN A 88 -9.35 -2.52 -21.56
C ASN A 88 -8.02 -3.03 -21.01
N TRP A 89 -7.62 -2.53 -19.83
CA TRP A 89 -6.40 -2.96 -19.14
C TRP A 89 -6.40 -4.46 -18.82
N LEU A 90 -7.55 -5.14 -18.87
CA LEU A 90 -7.66 -6.58 -18.68
C LEU A 90 -7.21 -7.40 -19.90
N ASP A 91 -7.08 -6.77 -21.07
CA ASP A 91 -6.62 -7.45 -22.29
C ASP A 91 -5.08 -7.54 -22.35
N LEU A 92 -4.39 -6.94 -21.37
CA LEU A 92 -2.94 -6.98 -21.28
C LEU A 92 -2.46 -8.40 -20.89
N PRO A 93 -1.44 -8.94 -21.58
CA PRO A 93 -0.71 -10.13 -21.13
C PRO A 93 -0.29 -10.03 -19.66
N SER A 94 -0.35 -11.16 -18.95
CA SER A 94 -0.13 -11.20 -17.49
C SER A 94 1.29 -10.76 -17.10
N ASP A 95 2.29 -11.03 -17.94
CA ASP A 95 3.69 -10.63 -17.78
C ASP A 95 3.87 -9.11 -17.86
N LEU A 96 3.21 -8.45 -18.81
CA LEU A 96 3.20 -6.99 -18.90
C LEU A 96 2.46 -6.37 -17.71
N MET A 97 1.36 -6.98 -17.28
CA MET A 97 0.64 -6.55 -16.09
C MET A 97 1.51 -6.69 -14.83
N ALA A 98 2.24 -7.80 -14.69
CA ALA A 98 3.18 -8.01 -13.59
C ALA A 98 4.30 -6.96 -13.60
N ASN A 99 4.84 -6.61 -14.78
CA ASN A 99 5.87 -5.56 -14.91
C ASN A 99 5.36 -4.17 -14.53
N ILE A 100 4.11 -3.85 -14.83
CA ILE A 100 3.50 -2.58 -14.42
C ILE A 100 3.27 -2.58 -12.91
N LEU A 101 2.69 -3.67 -12.39
CA LEU A 101 2.36 -3.79 -10.98
C LEU A 101 3.61 -3.86 -10.09
N SER A 102 4.73 -4.41 -10.56
CA SER A 102 6.00 -4.40 -9.80
C SER A 102 6.59 -3.01 -9.60
N ARG A 103 6.14 -2.01 -10.37
CA ARG A 103 6.53 -0.60 -10.22
C ARG A 103 5.57 0.18 -9.33
N VAL A 104 4.47 -0.43 -8.90
CA VAL A 104 3.53 0.15 -7.95
C VAL A 104 4.12 -0.01 -6.55
N GLY A 105 3.95 0.98 -5.66
CA GLY A 105 4.50 0.91 -4.31
C GLY A 105 3.99 -0.30 -3.51
N VAL A 106 4.82 -0.87 -2.64
CA VAL A 106 4.54 -2.08 -1.83
C VAL A 106 3.17 -2.02 -1.16
N ILE A 107 2.86 -0.88 -0.54
CA ILE A 107 1.61 -0.66 0.18
C ILE A 107 0.40 -0.70 -0.78
N GLU A 108 0.54 -0.04 -1.92
CA GLU A 108 -0.50 0.02 -2.95
C GLU A 108 -0.80 -1.38 -3.50
N ILE A 109 0.23 -2.20 -3.73
CA ILE A 109 0.07 -3.59 -4.16
C ILE A 109 -0.65 -4.41 -3.06
N LEU A 110 -0.23 -4.28 -1.81
CA LEU A 110 -0.77 -5.09 -0.71
C LEU A 110 -2.24 -4.79 -0.41
N TRP A 111 -2.65 -3.51 -0.45
CA TRP A 111 -3.97 -3.06 0.01
C TRP A 111 -4.91 -2.59 -1.10
N ASN A 112 -4.41 -1.96 -2.15
CA ASN A 112 -5.27 -1.29 -3.14
C ASN A 112 -5.42 -2.11 -4.42
N VAL A 113 -4.33 -2.68 -4.96
CA VAL A 113 -4.39 -3.47 -6.20
C VAL A 113 -5.31 -4.67 -6.08
N LYS A 114 -5.34 -5.32 -4.91
CA LYS A 114 -6.21 -6.47 -4.63
C LYS A 114 -7.70 -6.18 -4.69
N VAL A 115 -8.10 -4.92 -4.48
CA VAL A 115 -9.52 -4.51 -4.49
C VAL A 115 -9.96 -3.89 -5.82
N VAL A 116 -9.03 -3.65 -6.76
CA VAL A 116 -9.34 -3.14 -8.10
C VAL A 116 -10.12 -4.17 -8.91
N CYS A 117 -9.55 -5.37 -9.11
CA CYS A 117 -10.22 -6.48 -9.77
C CYS A 117 -9.55 -7.83 -9.45
N THR A 118 -10.24 -8.93 -9.74
CA THR A 118 -9.74 -10.30 -9.51
C THR A 118 -8.48 -10.61 -10.33
N LYS A 119 -8.41 -10.17 -11.59
CA LYS A 119 -7.25 -10.43 -12.45
C LYS A 119 -5.97 -9.82 -11.87
N TRP A 120 -6.04 -8.58 -11.39
CA TRP A 120 -4.90 -7.90 -10.77
C TRP A 120 -4.51 -8.55 -9.44
N HIS A 121 -5.50 -8.94 -8.64
CA HIS A 121 -5.26 -9.71 -7.43
C HIS A 121 -4.50 -11.01 -7.70
N GLU A 122 -4.86 -11.76 -8.75
CA GLU A 122 -4.16 -12.98 -9.14
C GLU A 122 -2.73 -12.70 -9.62
N VAL A 123 -2.52 -11.66 -10.41
CA VAL A 123 -1.16 -11.27 -10.86
C VAL A 123 -0.26 -10.89 -9.68
N CYS A 124 -0.79 -10.20 -8.65
CA CYS A 124 0.00 -9.86 -7.46
C CYS A 124 0.40 -11.06 -6.59
N LYS A 125 -0.09 -12.27 -6.88
CA LYS A 125 0.40 -13.49 -6.23
C LYS A 125 1.69 -14.01 -6.88
N ASP A 126 2.02 -13.53 -8.08
CA ASP A 126 3.25 -13.86 -8.76
C ASP A 126 4.47 -13.30 -7.97
N PRO A 127 5.42 -14.16 -7.56
CA PRO A 127 6.65 -13.73 -6.90
C PRO A 127 7.44 -12.67 -7.67
N TYR A 128 7.37 -12.67 -9.00
CA TYR A 128 8.09 -11.72 -9.85
C TYR A 128 7.65 -10.27 -9.67
N VAL A 129 6.44 -10.04 -9.13
CA VAL A 129 5.95 -8.71 -8.76
C VAL A 129 6.71 -8.14 -7.55
N TRP A 130 7.27 -8.99 -6.71
CA TRP A 130 7.88 -8.65 -5.42
C TRP A 130 9.42 -8.72 -5.44
N ARG A 131 10.04 -8.66 -6.62
CA ARG A 131 11.50 -8.76 -6.77
C ARG A 131 12.25 -7.50 -6.36
N VAL A 132 11.57 -6.36 -6.36
CA VAL A 132 12.11 -5.05 -5.99
C VAL A 132 11.16 -4.45 -4.96
N ILE A 133 11.68 -4.19 -3.76
CA ILE A 133 10.89 -3.71 -2.62
C ILE A 133 11.46 -2.36 -2.16
N TYR A 134 10.62 -1.34 -2.12
CA TYR A 134 10.95 -0.03 -1.56
C TYR A 134 9.99 0.32 -0.43
N ILE A 135 10.52 0.53 0.77
CA ILE A 135 9.73 0.91 1.94
C ILE A 135 10.41 2.07 2.68
N ASP A 136 9.73 3.21 2.69
CA ASP A 136 10.15 4.41 3.41
C ASP A 136 9.10 4.81 4.44
N ARG A 137 9.42 4.58 5.72
CA ARG A 137 8.51 4.90 6.83
C ARG A 137 8.19 6.39 6.87
N GLY A 138 9.19 7.25 6.69
CA GLY A 138 9.02 8.70 6.72
C GLY A 138 8.11 9.19 5.60
N PHE A 139 8.22 8.61 4.40
CA PHE A 139 7.30 8.88 3.30
C PHE A 139 5.87 8.48 3.65
N TYR A 140 5.65 7.27 4.17
CA TYR A 140 4.30 6.77 4.48
C TYR A 140 3.64 7.46 5.68
N GLU A 141 4.42 7.94 6.65
CA GLU A 141 3.90 8.68 7.79
C GLU A 141 3.44 10.09 7.41
N ASN A 142 4.23 10.78 6.59
CA ASN A 142 4.05 12.20 6.29
C ASN A 142 3.25 12.47 5.02
N TYR A 143 3.39 11.62 4.01
CA TYR A 143 2.77 11.79 2.70
C TYR A 143 1.74 10.69 2.48
N ARG A 144 0.47 10.98 2.77
CA ARG A 144 -0.63 10.20 2.18
C ARG A 144 -0.62 10.49 0.67
N PRO A 145 -0.45 9.47 -0.20
CA PRO A 145 -0.86 9.62 -1.59
C PRO A 145 -2.39 9.56 -1.59
N TYR A 146 -3.02 10.71 -1.39
CA TYR A 146 -4.43 11.02 -1.66
C TYR A 146 -5.52 10.43 -0.75
N THR A 147 -6.63 11.16 -0.74
CA THR A 147 -7.93 10.95 -0.09
C THR A 147 -8.79 9.85 -0.74
N TRP A 148 -8.18 8.90 -1.44
CA TRP A 148 -8.85 7.65 -1.81
C TRP A 148 -9.15 6.86 -0.53
N PRO A 149 -10.17 5.98 -0.43
CA PRO A 149 -10.33 5.15 0.76
C PRO A 149 -9.13 4.21 0.81
N SER A 150 -8.06 4.67 1.44
CA SER A 150 -6.84 3.92 1.60
C SER A 150 -7.22 2.75 2.49
N CYS A 151 -7.21 1.53 1.96
CA CYS A 151 -7.40 0.33 2.77
C CYS A 151 -6.28 0.17 3.82
N LEU A 152 -5.26 1.04 3.79
CA LEU A 152 -4.28 1.28 4.84
C LEU A 152 -4.93 1.58 6.20
N PRO A 153 -4.82 0.69 7.18
CA PRO A 153 -5.26 0.98 8.53
C PRO A 153 -4.41 2.10 9.15
N ILE A 154 -4.97 2.92 10.03
CA ILE A 154 -4.21 4.00 10.73
C ILE A 154 -3.03 3.42 11.53
N SER A 155 -3.13 2.17 11.99
CA SER A 155 -2.05 1.42 12.63
C SER A 155 -0.85 1.17 11.70
N ALA A 156 -1.00 1.28 10.38
CA ALA A 156 0.09 1.26 9.40
C ALA A 156 1.14 2.36 9.64
N ARG A 157 0.79 3.40 10.42
CA ARG A 157 1.70 4.47 10.86
C ARG A 157 2.60 4.08 12.03
N SER A 158 2.42 2.89 12.60
CA SER A 158 3.35 2.42 13.63
C SER A 158 4.57 1.79 12.97
N SER A 159 5.74 1.93 13.60
CA SER A 159 6.95 1.18 13.21
C SER A 159 6.65 -0.32 13.07
N LYS A 160 5.90 -0.89 14.04
CA LYS A 160 5.47 -2.30 14.02
C LYS A 160 4.71 -2.70 12.77
N ALA A 161 3.82 -1.84 12.26
CA ALA A 161 3.08 -2.15 11.05
C ALA A 161 3.94 -2.02 9.79
N THR A 162 4.92 -1.10 9.76
CA THR A 162 5.88 -1.01 8.66
C THR A 162 6.74 -2.27 8.58
N VAL A 163 7.17 -2.80 9.73
CA VAL A 163 7.86 -4.10 9.82
C VAL A 163 6.99 -5.23 9.26
N GLU A 164 5.71 -5.28 9.62
CA GLU A 164 4.79 -6.31 9.13
C GLU A 164 4.56 -6.20 7.61
N ILE A 165 4.45 -4.98 7.08
CA ILE A 165 4.37 -4.72 5.63
C ILE A 165 5.60 -5.27 4.92
N CYS A 166 6.79 -5.01 5.48
CA CYS A 166 8.04 -5.53 4.95
C CYS A 166 8.04 -7.06 4.93
N LYS A 167 7.66 -7.70 6.03
CA LYS A 167 7.57 -9.17 6.11
C LYS A 167 6.63 -9.76 5.08
N GLN A 168 5.45 -9.16 4.91
CA GLN A 168 4.49 -9.61 3.89
C GLN A 168 5.02 -9.47 2.47
N ALA A 169 5.76 -8.40 2.18
CA ALA A 169 6.36 -8.19 0.86
C ALA A 169 7.47 -9.22 0.58
N VAL A 170 8.36 -9.44 1.57
CA VAL A 170 9.40 -10.47 1.52
C VAL A 170 8.80 -11.86 1.33
N ASP A 171 7.74 -12.19 2.06
CA ASP A 171 7.09 -13.51 1.96
C ASP A 171 6.45 -13.76 0.60
N ARG A 172 5.92 -12.70 -0.02
CA ARG A 172 5.36 -12.79 -1.36
C ARG A 172 6.41 -12.93 -2.45
N SER A 173 7.65 -12.50 -2.20
CA SER A 173 8.75 -12.74 -3.12
C SER A 173 9.11 -14.22 -3.24
N GLN A 174 8.74 -15.07 -2.26
CA GLN A 174 9.04 -16.50 -2.26
C GLN A 174 10.52 -16.83 -2.55
N GLY A 175 11.45 -15.97 -2.11
CA GLY A 175 12.88 -16.13 -2.34
C GLY A 175 13.40 -15.53 -3.65
N GLU A 176 12.54 -14.93 -4.49
CA GLU A 176 12.91 -14.23 -5.72
C GLU A 176 13.29 -12.75 -5.49
N LEU A 177 13.33 -12.28 -4.25
CA LEU A 177 13.73 -10.91 -3.92
C LEU A 177 15.16 -10.64 -4.38
N VAL A 178 15.35 -9.55 -5.14
CA VAL A 178 16.65 -9.16 -5.71
C VAL A 178 17.13 -7.82 -5.18
N ASP A 179 16.22 -6.87 -4.95
CA ASP A 179 16.55 -5.52 -4.50
C ASP A 179 15.58 -5.10 -3.39
N ILE A 180 16.14 -4.61 -2.28
CA ILE A 180 15.35 -4.06 -1.19
C ILE A 180 15.96 -2.77 -0.64
N THR A 181 15.12 -1.75 -0.49
CA THR A 181 15.47 -0.45 0.09
C THR A 181 14.57 -0.17 1.29
N LEU A 182 15.19 0.09 2.45
CA LEU A 182 14.52 0.23 3.74
C LEU A 182 14.98 1.51 4.45
N VAL A 183 14.02 2.37 4.81
CA VAL A 183 14.31 3.71 5.35
C VAL A 183 13.57 3.96 6.67
N GLN A 184 14.33 4.25 7.74
CA GLN A 184 13.85 4.70 9.08
C GLN A 184 13.10 3.67 9.96
N PHE A 185 13.18 2.35 9.70
CA PHE A 185 12.47 1.37 10.53
C PHE A 185 13.17 0.02 10.70
N ILE A 186 14.36 -0.15 10.13
CA ILE A 186 15.04 -1.44 10.15
C ILE A 186 15.73 -1.65 11.52
N ASP A 187 15.64 -2.87 12.02
CA ASP A 187 16.32 -3.38 13.20
C ASP A 187 16.99 -4.74 12.86
N ASP A 188 17.86 -5.23 13.74
CA ASP A 188 18.57 -6.50 13.54
C ASP A 188 17.61 -7.69 13.29
N GLY A 189 16.41 -7.66 13.89
CA GLY A 189 15.43 -8.72 13.77
C GLY A 189 14.77 -8.78 12.39
N ILE A 190 14.38 -7.63 11.83
CA ILE A 190 13.83 -7.58 10.47
C ILE A 190 14.92 -7.82 9.43
N LEU A 191 16.14 -7.35 9.65
CA LEU A 191 17.27 -7.64 8.77
C LEU A 191 17.53 -9.16 8.71
N GLN A 192 17.57 -9.81 9.87
CA GLN A 192 17.78 -11.26 9.95
C GLN A 192 16.66 -12.03 9.22
N TYR A 193 15.41 -11.57 9.37
CA TYR A 193 14.27 -12.15 8.70
C TYR A 193 14.36 -12.04 7.17
N ILE A 194 14.80 -10.90 6.65
CA ILE A 194 15.03 -10.70 5.21
C ILE A 194 16.12 -11.66 4.73
N ALA A 195 17.24 -11.71 5.45
CA ALA A 195 18.38 -12.57 5.12
C ALA A 195 17.99 -14.06 5.07
N ASP A 196 17.15 -14.52 6.00
CA ASP A 196 16.67 -15.90 6.05
C ASP A 196 15.79 -16.30 4.86
N ARG A 197 15.13 -15.33 4.22
CA ARG A 197 14.13 -15.61 3.17
C ARG A 197 14.53 -15.16 1.78
N SER A 198 15.67 -14.50 1.63
CA SER A 198 16.03 -13.76 0.41
C SER A 198 17.43 -14.12 -0.08
N SER A 199 17.70 -15.41 -0.28
CA SER A 199 19.03 -15.89 -0.71
C SER A 199 19.47 -15.39 -2.10
N LYS A 200 18.53 -14.88 -2.91
CA LYS A 200 18.78 -14.24 -4.22
C LYS A 200 18.94 -12.73 -4.16
N LEU A 201 18.96 -12.13 -2.96
CA LEU A 201 19.12 -10.70 -2.82
C LEU A 201 20.50 -10.28 -3.33
N ARG A 202 20.51 -9.32 -4.26
CA ARG A 202 21.73 -8.77 -4.89
C ARG A 202 22.01 -7.35 -4.43
N ARG A 203 20.96 -6.59 -4.07
CA ARG A 203 21.09 -5.21 -3.60
C ARG A 203 20.34 -5.00 -2.30
N LEU A 204 21.03 -4.45 -1.30
CA LEU A 204 20.47 -4.03 -0.03
C LEU A 204 20.82 -2.57 0.24
N GLU A 205 19.80 -1.73 0.36
CA GLU A 205 19.95 -0.34 0.78
C GLU A 205 19.23 -0.11 2.11
N ILE A 206 19.96 0.46 3.06
CA ILE A 206 19.48 0.83 4.39
C ILE A 206 19.80 2.30 4.63
N ALA A 207 18.79 3.06 4.99
CA ALA A 207 18.97 4.47 5.33
C ALA A 207 18.35 4.80 6.69
N LEU A 208 19.04 5.67 7.44
CA LEU A 208 18.56 6.27 8.69
C LEU A 208 18.19 5.21 9.74
N SER A 209 19.03 4.19 9.92
CA SER A 209 18.81 3.13 10.90
C SER A 209 20.13 2.59 11.43
N ASP A 210 20.16 2.29 12.73
CA ASP A 210 21.32 1.75 13.43
C ASP A 210 21.19 0.22 13.49
N ILE A 211 22.12 -0.48 12.83
CA ILE A 211 22.11 -1.94 12.71
C ILE A 211 23.44 -2.47 13.24
N ARG A 212 23.37 -3.51 14.06
CA ARG A 212 24.54 -4.20 14.64
C ARG A 212 24.66 -5.65 14.18
N GLY A 213 23.66 -6.16 13.47
CA GLY A 213 23.59 -7.55 12.99
C GLY A 213 23.95 -7.77 11.52
N LEU A 214 24.65 -6.84 10.86
CA LEU A 214 24.95 -6.93 9.42
C LEU A 214 25.81 -8.16 9.10
N ALA A 215 26.93 -8.37 9.82
CA ALA A 215 27.81 -9.52 9.63
C ALA A 215 27.07 -10.88 9.68
N THR A 216 26.09 -11.02 10.59
CA THR A 216 25.32 -12.27 10.72
C THR A 216 24.33 -12.44 9.57
N ALA A 217 23.71 -11.35 9.11
CA ALA A 217 22.79 -11.36 7.98
C ALA A 217 23.51 -11.68 6.67
N PHE A 218 24.69 -11.11 6.43
CA PHE A 218 25.44 -11.28 5.18
C PHE A 218 25.89 -12.72 4.92
N LYS A 219 26.16 -13.49 5.98
CA LYS A 219 26.45 -14.93 5.86
C LYS A 219 25.32 -15.72 5.19
N LYS A 220 24.09 -15.19 5.19
CA LYS A 220 22.91 -15.81 4.57
C LYS A 220 22.53 -15.19 3.23
N LEU A 221 23.29 -14.19 2.76
CA LEU A 221 23.07 -13.47 1.51
C LEU A 221 24.25 -13.70 0.55
N PRO A 222 24.45 -14.92 0.04
CA PRO A 222 25.62 -15.29 -0.74
C PRO A 222 25.70 -14.60 -2.11
N LEU A 223 24.60 -13.99 -2.57
CA LEU A 223 24.50 -13.31 -3.86
C LEU A 223 24.46 -11.77 -3.73
N LEU A 224 24.71 -11.24 -2.53
CA LEU A 224 24.71 -9.79 -2.31
C LEU A 224 25.91 -9.16 -3.03
N GLU A 225 25.63 -8.25 -3.96
CA GLU A 225 26.62 -7.56 -4.78
C GLU A 225 26.74 -6.08 -4.39
N GLU A 226 25.63 -5.47 -3.96
CA GLU A 226 25.53 -4.05 -3.64
C GLU A 226 24.97 -3.85 -2.22
N LEU A 227 25.74 -3.18 -1.38
CA LEU A 227 25.33 -2.72 -0.05
C LEU A 227 25.44 -1.19 0.01
N SER A 228 24.37 -0.52 0.39
CA SER A 228 24.36 0.93 0.59
C SER A 228 23.81 1.27 1.97
N LEU A 229 24.61 1.97 2.78
CA LEU A 229 24.25 2.39 4.13
C LEU A 229 24.32 3.92 4.23
N TYR A 230 23.19 4.57 4.43
CA TYR A 230 23.12 6.03 4.60
C TYR A 230 22.78 6.36 6.05
N GLN A 231 23.71 7.02 6.77
CA GLN A 231 23.58 7.34 8.20
C GLN A 231 23.37 6.10 9.10
N GLY A 232 24.02 4.97 8.79
CA GLY A 232 24.11 3.79 9.65
C GLY A 232 25.49 3.67 10.32
N THR A 233 25.58 2.94 11.44
CA THR A 233 26.86 2.57 12.07
C THR A 233 27.38 1.32 11.37
N LEU A 234 28.62 1.36 10.87
CA LEU A 234 29.35 0.17 10.41
C LEU A 234 30.34 -0.23 11.50
N LEU A 235 30.32 -1.50 11.92
CA LEU A 235 31.36 -2.04 12.79
C LEU A 235 32.43 -2.73 11.94
N GLN A 236 33.65 -2.79 12.46
CA GLN A 236 34.77 -3.42 11.75
C GLN A 236 34.49 -4.90 11.43
N GLU A 237 33.73 -5.58 12.29
CA GLU A 237 33.25 -6.96 12.09
C GLU A 237 32.28 -7.13 10.91
N ASP A 238 31.73 -6.05 10.35
CA ASP A 238 30.82 -6.09 9.19
C ASP A 238 31.58 -6.08 7.85
N ILE A 239 32.89 -5.81 7.87
CA ILE A 239 33.74 -5.63 6.68
C ILE A 239 34.61 -6.88 6.41
N GLU A 240 34.86 -7.70 7.43
CA GLU A 240 35.71 -8.90 7.39
C GLU A 240 34.90 -10.20 7.16
#